data_AF-A0A0R2RCE5-F1
#
_entry.id   AF-A0A0R2RCE5-F1
#
_cell.length_a   1.000
_cell.length_b   1.000
_cell.length_c   1.000
_cell.angle_alpha   90.00
_cell.angle_beta   90.00
_cell.angle_gamma   90.00
#
_symmetry.space_group_name_H-M   'P 1'
#
loop_
_entity.id
_entity.type
_entity.pdbx_description
1 polymer ?
#
loop_
_entity_poly.entity_id
_entity_poly.type
_entity_poly.pdbx_seq_one_letter_code
_entity_poly.pdbx_strand_id
1 'polypeptide(L)'
;MKKILLLVTFIFLSSFAANAASDGEQKICSGLANWTEDGEFKQVRDSKCMTEAEYQAYLNSPDYLCKYYQNSIWKESEREYGKKQYKYTQADLDKIKVLKDEGKALCDAGKLKEGEAKLVEAIKIISHTRMN
;
A
#
# COMPACT_ATOMS: atom_id res chain seq x y z
N MET A 1 -14.92 -52.63 -27.89
CA MET A 1 -15.59 -51.31 -27.88
C MET A 1 -15.95 -50.81 -26.47
N LYS A 2 -16.50 -51.63 -25.55
CA LYS A 2 -16.81 -51.21 -24.16
C LYS A 2 -15.63 -50.64 -23.35
N LYS A 3 -14.41 -51.17 -23.51
CA LYS A 3 -13.21 -50.70 -22.77
C LYS A 3 -12.65 -49.37 -23.28
N ILE A 4 -12.85 -49.05 -24.57
CA ILE A 4 -12.45 -47.78 -25.17
C ILE A 4 -13.44 -46.68 -24.79
N LEU A 5 -14.74 -47.02 -24.72
CA LEU A 5 -15.79 -46.09 -24.26
C LEU A 5 -15.54 -45.60 -22.82
N LEU A 6 -15.11 -46.50 -21.92
CA LEU A 6 -14.79 -46.18 -20.52
C LEU A 6 -13.58 -45.23 -20.38
N LEU A 7 -12.57 -45.39 -21.23
CA LEU A 7 -11.35 -44.60 -21.22
C LEU A 7 -11.61 -43.16 -21.70
N VAL A 8 -12.46 -43.00 -22.71
CA VAL A 8 -12.88 -41.69 -23.21
C VAL A 8 -13.73 -40.96 -22.16
N THR A 9 -14.65 -41.64 -21.47
CA THR A 9 -15.42 -41.01 -20.39
C THR A 9 -14.57 -40.54 -19.20
N PHE A 10 -13.49 -41.26 -18.88
CA PHE A 10 -12.59 -40.88 -17.76
C PHE A 10 -11.76 -39.62 -18.06
N ILE A 11 -11.41 -39.40 -19.34
CA ILE A 11 -10.65 -38.22 -19.80
C ILE A 11 -11.54 -36.97 -19.85
N PHE A 12 -12.85 -37.13 -20.14
CA PHE A 12 -13.77 -35.99 -20.10
C PHE A 12 -14.10 -35.54 -18.67
N LEU A 13 -14.14 -36.45 -17.69
CA LEU A 13 -14.41 -36.11 -16.28
C LEU A 13 -13.28 -35.34 -15.59
N SER A 14 -12.01 -35.55 -15.98
CA SER A 14 -10.87 -34.82 -15.39
C SER A 14 -10.74 -33.38 -15.88
N SER A 15 -11.43 -33.00 -16.96
CA SER A 15 -11.40 -31.65 -17.51
C SER A 15 -12.36 -30.67 -16.79
N PHE A 16 -13.31 -31.19 -15.99
CA PHE A 16 -14.26 -30.36 -15.23
C PHE A 16 -13.76 -30.00 -13.82
N ALA A 17 -12.72 -30.65 -13.31
CA ALA A 17 -12.23 -30.44 -11.94
C ALA A 17 -11.23 -29.28 -11.79
N ALA A 18 -10.80 -28.64 -12.89
CA ALA A 18 -9.77 -27.60 -12.86
C ALA A 18 -10.31 -26.19 -12.54
N ASN A 19 -11.63 -26.00 -12.45
CA ASN A 19 -12.24 -24.71 -12.11
C ASN A 19 -13.03 -24.79 -10.81
N ALA A 20 -12.38 -25.19 -9.72
CA ALA A 20 -12.79 -24.71 -8.40
C ALA A 20 -12.28 -23.26 -8.25
N ALA A 21 -12.78 -22.36 -9.09
CA ALA A 21 -12.66 -20.93 -8.86
C ALA A 21 -13.48 -20.65 -7.61
N SER A 22 -12.83 -20.15 -6.57
CA SER A 22 -13.50 -19.74 -5.35
C SER A 22 -14.68 -18.82 -5.71
N ASP A 23 -15.88 -19.22 -5.34
CA ASP A 23 -17.15 -18.50 -5.54
C ASP A 23 -17.23 -17.17 -4.75
N GLY A 24 -16.09 -16.66 -4.27
CA GLY A 24 -15.97 -15.41 -3.53
C GLY A 24 -15.13 -14.40 -4.30
N GLU A 25 -15.45 -13.11 -4.16
CA GLU A 25 -14.69 -12.01 -4.76
C GLU A 25 -13.18 -12.20 -4.58
N GLN A 26 -12.42 -12.10 -5.68
CA GLN A 26 -10.96 -12.29 -5.68
C GLN A 26 -10.29 -11.27 -4.74
N LYS A 27 -9.69 -11.78 -3.65
CA LYS A 27 -8.98 -10.95 -2.66
C LYS A 27 -7.50 -10.90 -2.95
N ILE A 28 -6.92 -9.71 -2.95
CA ILE A 28 -5.47 -9.48 -3.02
C ILE A 28 -4.95 -9.33 -1.59
N CYS A 29 -4.02 -10.18 -1.19
CA CYS A 29 -3.41 -10.18 0.14
C CYS A 29 -1.99 -9.62 0.08
N SER A 30 -1.68 -8.69 0.98
CA SER A 30 -0.33 -8.15 1.17
C SER A 30 0.15 -8.43 2.58
N GLY A 31 1.34 -9.04 2.71
CA GLY A 31 1.99 -9.36 3.98
C GLY A 31 3.50 -9.16 3.85
N LEU A 32 4.24 -9.29 4.95
CA LEU A 32 5.70 -9.37 4.91
C LEU A 32 6.14 -10.56 5.75
N ALA A 33 6.94 -11.43 5.16
CA ALA A 33 7.59 -12.52 5.86
C ALA A 33 9.06 -12.54 5.45
N ASN A 34 9.93 -12.81 6.43
CA ASN A 34 11.38 -12.84 6.26
C ASN A 34 11.94 -14.09 6.92
N TRP A 35 13.10 -14.52 6.43
CA TRP A 35 13.94 -15.49 7.14
C TRP A 35 14.67 -14.77 8.28
N THR A 36 14.66 -15.35 9.47
CA THR A 36 15.51 -14.91 10.57
C THR A 36 16.96 -15.28 10.29
N GLU A 37 17.89 -14.66 11.02
CA GLU A 37 19.32 -15.02 10.95
C GLU A 37 19.56 -16.50 11.33
N ASP A 38 18.70 -17.05 12.20
CA ASP A 38 18.71 -18.44 12.63
C ASP A 38 18.07 -19.41 11.62
N GLY A 39 17.61 -18.91 10.46
CA GLY A 39 17.02 -19.71 9.39
C GLY A 39 15.54 -20.08 9.58
N GLU A 40 14.82 -19.44 10.49
CA GLU A 40 13.38 -19.63 10.65
C GLU A 40 12.59 -18.67 9.75
N PHE A 41 11.58 -19.17 9.04
CA PHE A 41 10.67 -18.29 8.30
C PHE A 41 9.66 -17.68 9.26
N LYS A 42 9.69 -16.36 9.45
CA LYS A 42 8.76 -15.63 10.32
C LYS A 42 7.93 -14.62 9.54
N GLN A 43 6.63 -14.63 9.80
CA GLN A 43 5.73 -13.59 9.34
C GLN A 43 5.94 -12.34 10.20
N VAL A 44 6.52 -11.30 9.61
CA VAL A 44 6.86 -10.03 10.28
C VAL A 44 5.64 -9.11 10.31
N ARG A 45 4.73 -9.26 9.34
CA ARG A 45 3.48 -8.52 9.28
C ARG A 45 2.37 -9.41 8.74
N ASP A 46 1.27 -9.46 9.50
CA ASP A 46 0.06 -10.17 9.11
C ASP A 46 -0.42 -9.75 7.72
N SER A 47 -0.93 -10.72 6.97
CA SER A 47 -1.48 -10.48 5.64
C SER A 47 -2.78 -9.70 5.76
N LYS A 48 -2.79 -8.49 5.22
CA LYS A 48 -4.03 -7.74 5.00
C LYS A 48 -4.54 -8.06 3.60
N CYS A 49 -5.71 -8.66 3.53
CA CYS A 49 -6.41 -8.94 2.29
C CYS A 49 -7.45 -7.84 2.02
N MET A 50 -7.59 -7.44 0.77
CA MET A 50 -8.66 -6.57 0.31
C MET A 50 -9.23 -7.07 -1.01
N THR A 51 -10.51 -6.86 -1.25
CA THR A 51 -11.12 -7.06 -2.58
C THR A 51 -10.79 -5.87 -3.48
N GLU A 52 -10.96 -6.03 -4.79
CA GLU A 52 -10.84 -4.91 -5.73
C GLU A 52 -11.83 -3.79 -5.39
N ALA A 53 -13.06 -4.13 -4.99
CA ALA A 53 -14.07 -3.15 -4.59
C ALA A 53 -13.64 -2.34 -3.37
N GLU A 54 -13.05 -2.99 -2.35
CA GLU A 54 -12.50 -2.30 -1.18
C GLU A 54 -11.31 -1.39 -1.55
N TYR A 55 -10.45 -1.84 -2.46
CA TYR A 55 -9.33 -1.06 -2.95
C TYR A 55 -9.79 0.20 -3.71
N GLN A 56 -10.75 0.05 -4.62
CA GLN A 56 -11.35 1.18 -5.34
C GLN A 56 -12.08 2.13 -4.39
N ALA A 57 -12.79 1.63 -3.39
CA ALA A 57 -13.42 2.47 -2.37
C ALA A 57 -12.38 3.27 -1.57
N TYR A 58 -11.22 2.66 -1.25
CA TYR A 58 -10.11 3.36 -0.61
C TYR A 58 -9.52 4.46 -1.50
N LEU A 59 -9.26 4.19 -2.79
CA LEU A 59 -8.74 5.19 -3.73
C LEU A 59 -9.71 6.35 -3.94
N ASN A 60 -11.00 6.06 -3.98
CA ASN A 60 -12.06 7.05 -4.18
C ASN A 60 -12.53 7.74 -2.89
N SER A 61 -11.94 7.38 -1.74
CA SER A 61 -12.30 8.00 -0.46
C SER A 61 -11.94 9.50 -0.46
N PRO A 62 -12.80 10.38 0.08
CA PRO A 62 -12.54 11.82 0.07
C PRO A 62 -11.21 12.21 0.72
N ASP A 63 -10.78 11.46 1.73
CA ASP A 63 -9.55 11.71 2.50
C ASP A 63 -8.33 10.94 1.98
N TYR A 64 -8.44 10.28 0.82
CA TYR A 64 -7.35 9.51 0.20
C TYR A 64 -6.07 10.35 0.08
N LEU A 65 -6.16 11.58 -0.44
CA LEU A 65 -4.99 12.45 -0.63
C LEU A 65 -4.37 12.88 0.71
N CYS A 66 -5.19 13.21 1.71
CA CYS A 66 -4.72 13.47 3.07
C CYS A 66 -3.90 12.30 3.62
N LYS A 67 -4.42 11.07 3.52
CA LYS A 67 -3.70 9.85 3.97
C LYS A 67 -2.44 9.60 3.15
N TYR A 68 -2.54 9.71 1.84
CA TYR A 68 -1.45 9.44 0.91
C TYR A 68 -0.27 10.40 1.14
N TYR A 69 -0.52 11.71 1.22
CA TYR A 69 0.53 12.71 1.39
C TYR A 69 1.19 12.62 2.77
N GLN A 70 0.43 12.43 3.86
CA GLN A 70 1.01 12.22 5.19
C GLN A 70 1.97 11.02 5.20
N ASN A 71 1.55 9.89 4.61
CA ASN A 71 2.40 8.70 4.50
C ASN A 71 3.64 8.93 3.64
N SER A 72 3.51 9.69 2.54
CA SER A 72 4.65 10.05 1.69
C SER A 72 5.65 10.91 2.46
N ILE A 73 5.20 11.96 3.14
CA ILE A 73 6.07 12.87 3.91
C ILE A 73 6.82 12.10 5.00
N TRP A 74 6.15 11.21 5.72
CA TRP A 74 6.78 10.37 6.74
C TRP A 74 7.91 9.51 6.17
N LYS A 75 7.67 8.86 5.03
CA LYS A 75 8.68 8.01 4.36
C LYS A 75 9.93 8.80 3.97
N GLU A 76 9.76 10.01 3.45
CA GLU A 76 10.85 10.79 2.87
C GLU A 76 11.59 11.65 3.91
N SER A 77 10.92 12.15 4.95
CA SER A 77 11.48 13.16 5.87
C SER A 77 11.63 12.70 7.32
N GLU A 78 10.93 11.64 7.74
CA GLU A 78 10.97 11.17 9.13
C GLU A 78 11.73 9.86 9.29
N ARG A 79 11.61 8.96 8.31
CA ARG A 79 12.32 7.68 8.33
C ARG A 79 13.82 7.90 8.14
N GLU A 80 14.63 7.22 8.94
CA GLU A 80 16.10 7.30 8.89
C GLU A 80 16.68 7.09 7.49
N TYR A 81 16.11 6.16 6.71
CA TYR A 81 16.53 5.96 5.33
C TYR A 81 16.20 7.16 4.42
N GLY A 82 14.97 7.69 4.50
CA GLY A 82 14.54 8.84 3.69
C GLY A 82 15.35 10.10 3.99
N LYS A 83 15.63 10.37 5.28
CA LYS A 83 16.47 11.49 5.71
C LYS A 83 17.90 11.42 5.15
N LYS A 84 18.46 10.22 5.02
CA LYS A 84 19.82 10.01 4.48
C LYS A 84 19.87 10.04 2.96
N GLN A 85 18.75 9.75 2.30
CA GLN A 85 18.67 9.70 0.84
C GLN A 85 18.78 11.09 0.20
N TYR A 86 18.39 12.15 0.89
CA TYR A 86 18.44 13.52 0.39
C TYR A 86 19.18 14.46 1.34
N LYS A 87 19.80 15.51 0.79
CA LYS A 87 20.58 16.49 1.56
C LYS A 87 19.69 17.51 2.26
N TYR A 88 18.83 17.07 3.18
CA TYR A 88 18.03 18.00 3.98
C TYR A 88 18.89 18.81 4.93
N THR A 89 18.61 20.11 5.04
CA THR A 89 19.04 20.88 6.20
C THR A 89 18.12 20.62 7.38
N GLN A 90 18.57 20.90 8.61
CA GLN A 90 17.70 20.79 9.78
C GLN A 90 16.47 21.71 9.67
N ALA A 91 16.65 22.91 9.09
CA ALA A 91 15.57 23.85 8.85
C ALA A 91 14.51 23.29 7.88
N ASP A 92 14.91 22.53 6.85
CA ASP A 92 13.97 21.87 5.95
C ASP A 92 13.14 20.83 6.70
N LEU A 93 13.77 19.98 7.50
CA LEU A 93 13.10 18.94 8.28
C LEU A 93 12.10 19.54 9.28
N ASP A 94 12.50 20.59 10.00
CA ASP A 94 11.63 21.27 10.95
C ASP A 94 10.41 21.90 10.26
N LYS A 95 10.64 22.53 9.10
CA LYS A 95 9.56 23.13 8.30
C LYS A 95 8.61 22.07 7.74
N ILE A 96 9.13 20.97 7.20
CA ILE A 96 8.33 19.84 6.72
C ILE A 96 7.47 19.28 7.86
N LYS A 97 8.05 19.11 9.05
CA LYS A 97 7.33 18.60 10.22
C LYS A 97 6.16 19.51 10.59
N VAL A 98 6.36 20.82 10.69
CA VAL A 98 5.29 21.78 11.01
C VAL A 98 4.17 21.72 9.97
N LEU A 99 4.52 21.74 8.67
CA LEU A 99 3.54 21.66 7.58
C LEU A 99 2.75 20.34 7.62
N LYS A 100 3.42 19.22 7.93
CA LYS A 100 2.77 17.91 8.07
C LYS A 100 1.79 17.91 9.24
N ASP A 101 2.19 18.43 10.40
CA ASP A 101 1.37 18.45 11.61
C ASP A 101 0.14 19.37 11.42
N GLU A 102 0.32 20.55 10.82
CA GLU A 102 -0.78 21.45 10.44
C GLU A 102 -1.74 20.79 9.44
N GLY A 103 -1.19 20.22 8.36
CA GLY A 103 -1.98 19.57 7.32
C GLY A 103 -2.76 18.37 7.85
N LYS A 104 -2.14 17.57 8.73
CA LYS A 104 -2.80 16.46 9.43
C LYS A 104 -3.95 16.97 10.29
N ALA A 105 -3.74 17.98 11.12
CA ALA A 105 -4.79 18.52 11.99
C ALA A 105 -6.00 19.02 11.19
N LEU A 106 -5.77 19.67 10.05
CA LEU A 106 -6.83 20.12 9.15
C LEU A 106 -7.58 18.95 8.50
N CYS A 107 -6.86 17.94 8.02
CA CYS A 107 -7.45 16.71 7.47
C CYS A 107 -8.31 15.98 8.52
N ASP A 108 -7.80 15.82 9.75
CA ASP A 108 -8.50 15.16 10.85
C ASP A 108 -9.76 15.95 11.28
N ALA A 109 -9.74 17.28 11.12
CA ALA A 109 -10.89 18.16 11.34
C ALA A 109 -11.91 18.18 10.17
N GLY A 110 -11.70 17.37 9.11
CA GLY A 110 -12.58 17.33 7.93
C GLY A 110 -12.36 18.46 6.93
N LYS A 111 -11.38 19.34 7.15
CA LYS A 111 -11.00 20.43 6.24
C LYS A 111 -10.03 19.93 5.17
N LEU A 112 -10.47 18.95 4.39
CA LEU A 112 -9.61 18.14 3.53
C LEU A 112 -8.79 18.97 2.55
N LYS A 113 -9.39 19.94 1.85
CA LYS A 113 -8.68 20.78 0.87
C LYS A 113 -7.63 21.71 1.49
N GLU A 114 -7.92 22.27 2.66
CA GLU A 114 -6.94 23.09 3.40
C GLU A 114 -5.78 22.22 3.89
N GLY A 115 -6.08 21.03 4.43
CA GLY A 115 -5.07 20.07 4.87
C GLY A 115 -4.21 19.56 3.73
N GLU A 116 -4.81 19.15 2.61
CA GLU A 116 -4.13 18.75 1.38
C GLU A 116 -3.15 19.83 0.90
N ALA A 117 -3.56 21.11 0.89
CA ALA A 117 -2.71 22.21 0.45
C ALA A 117 -1.43 22.33 1.31
N LYS A 118 -1.57 22.23 2.64
CA LYS A 118 -0.42 22.23 3.58
C LYS A 118 0.52 21.05 3.35
N LEU A 119 -0.04 19.86 3.15
CA LEU A 119 0.74 18.66 2.87
C LEU A 119 1.48 18.75 1.52
N VAL A 120 0.85 19.37 0.51
CA VAL A 120 1.48 19.64 -0.80
C VAL A 120 2.67 20.61 -0.66
N GLU A 121 2.60 21.60 0.22
CA GLU A 121 3.74 22.49 0.51
C GLU A 121 4.94 21.70 1.07
N ALA A 122 4.71 20.77 2.00
CA ALA A 122 5.76 19.90 2.51
C ALA A 122 6.37 19.02 1.40
N ILE A 123 5.53 18.45 0.54
CA ILE A 123 5.98 17.64 -0.62
C ILE A 123 6.83 18.46 -1.59
N LYS A 124 6.50 19.74 -1.81
CA LYS A 124 7.32 20.62 -2.66
C LYS A 124 8.73 20.82 -2.11
N ILE A 125 8.87 20.98 -0.78
CA ILE A 125 10.20 21.07 -0.14
C ILE A 125 10.97 19.77 -0.37
N ILE A 126 10.38 18.62 -0.07
CA ILE A 126 10.96 17.28 -0.32
C ILE A 126 11.41 17.13 -1.77
N SER A 127 10.53 17.46 -2.72
CA SER A 127 10.83 17.33 -4.15
C SER A 127 11.96 18.26 -4.58
N HIS A 128 12.05 19.47 -4.03
CA HIS A 128 13.13 20.40 -4.32
C HIS A 128 14.46 19.88 -3.78
N THR A 129 14.49 19.38 -2.55
CA THR A 129 15.70 18.82 -1.94
C THR A 129 16.22 17.60 -2.72
N ARG A 130 15.35 16.79 -3.33
CA ARG A 130 15.76 15.66 -4.18
C ARG A 130 16.46 16.09 -5.48
N MET A 131 16.16 17.29 -5.99
CA MET A 131 16.71 17.75 -7.27
C MET A 131 18.06 18.46 -7.14
N ASN A 132 18.53 18.72 -5.91
CA ASN A 132 19.77 19.43 -5.59
C ASN A 132 20.86 18.46 -5.07
#